data_AF-A0A4R4SLF6-F1
#
_entry.id   AF-A0A4R4SLF6-F1
#
_cell.length_a   1.000
_cell.length_b   1.000
_cell.length_c   1.000
_cell.angle_alpha   90.00
_cell.angle_beta   90.00
_cell.angle_gamma   90.00
#
_symmetry.space_group_name_H-M   'P 1'
#
loop_
_entity.id
_entity.type
_entity.pdbx_description
1 polymer ?
#
loop_
_entity_poly.entity_id
_entity_poly.type
_entity_poly.pdbx_seq_one_letter_code
_entity_poly.pdbx_strand_id
1 'polypeptide(L)'
;GRAREVPIPAGIGGHGGGDAILLMDVFRRDLRLAPDPLARAADYLDGVRAVAVGIAANQSMRTGQPVQVKELELGVDLQHP
;
A
#
# COMPACT_ATOMS: atom_id res chain seq x y z
N GLY A 1 -13.62 15.05 -20.67
CA GLY A 1 -12.63 16.13 -20.93
C GLY A 1 -11.50 15.59 -21.79
N ARG A 2 -10.67 16.46 -22.39
CA ARG A 2 -9.45 16.03 -23.11
C ARG A 2 -8.38 15.59 -22.11
N ALA A 3 -7.56 14.61 -22.50
CA ALA A 3 -6.38 14.22 -21.75
C ALA A 3 -5.42 15.42 -21.63
N ARG A 4 -4.70 15.50 -20.50
CA ARG A 4 -3.65 16.49 -20.26
C ARG A 4 -2.46 15.83 -19.60
N GLU A 5 -1.29 16.37 -19.85
CA GLU A 5 -0.07 15.98 -19.17
C GLU A 5 -0.02 16.63 -17.78
N VAL A 6 0.47 15.89 -16.80
CA VAL A 6 0.69 16.38 -15.44
C VAL A 6 2.17 16.16 -15.11
N PRO A 7 2.97 17.23 -14.96
CA PRO A 7 4.37 17.09 -14.58
C PRO A 7 4.49 16.41 -13.21
N ILE A 8 5.33 15.38 -13.13
CA ILE A 8 5.65 14.70 -11.88
C ILE A 8 6.92 15.35 -11.31
N PRO A 9 6.87 15.94 -10.11
CA PRO A 9 8.07 16.49 -9.48
C PRO A 9 9.14 15.41 -9.26
N ALA A 10 10.41 15.74 -9.52
CA ALA A 10 11.50 14.85 -9.18
C ALA A 10 11.64 14.73 -7.65
N GLY A 11 11.63 13.50 -7.14
CA GLY A 11 11.90 13.21 -5.73
C GLY A 11 13.37 12.92 -5.45
N ILE A 12 13.73 12.91 -4.17
CA ILE A 12 15.09 12.59 -3.69
C ILE A 12 15.17 11.10 -3.37
N GLY A 13 16.23 10.42 -3.81
CA GLY A 13 16.46 9.00 -3.56
C GLY A 13 16.00 8.10 -4.71
N GLY A 14 15.81 6.80 -4.42
CA GLY A 14 15.37 5.82 -5.42
C GLY A 14 13.87 5.86 -5.69
N HIS A 15 13.47 5.17 -6.77
CA HIS A 15 12.05 4.98 -7.15
C HIS A 15 11.25 6.29 -7.25
N GLY A 16 11.83 7.33 -7.87
CA GLY A 16 11.18 8.64 -8.02
C GLY A 16 11.05 9.44 -6.72
N GLY A 17 11.75 9.00 -5.66
CA GLY A 17 11.77 9.62 -4.33
C GLY A 17 10.94 8.88 -3.28
N GLY A 18 10.28 7.79 -3.64
CA GLY A 18 9.50 6.97 -2.71
C GLY A 18 10.36 6.38 -1.58
N ASP A 19 11.60 5.97 -1.88
CA ASP A 19 12.47 5.33 -0.89
C ASP A 19 12.82 6.26 0.27
N ALA A 20 13.08 7.54 0.00
CA ALA A 20 13.37 8.51 1.04
C ALA A 20 12.15 8.74 1.95
N ILE A 21 10.94 8.75 1.37
CA ILE A 21 9.68 8.88 2.12
C ILE A 21 9.46 7.63 2.99
N LEU A 22 9.61 6.43 2.40
CA LEU A 22 9.47 5.15 3.10
C LEU A 22 10.43 5.07 4.29
N LEU A 23 11.72 5.33 4.08
CA LEU A 23 12.73 5.24 5.13
C LEU A 23 12.49 6.28 6.23
N MET A 24 12.00 7.47 5.89
CA MET A 24 11.58 8.48 6.87
C MET A 24 10.44 7.94 7.73
N ASP A 25 9.37 7.42 7.12
CA ASP A 25 8.20 6.92 7.85
C ASP A 25 8.52 5.66 8.70
N VAL A 26 9.51 4.84 8.30
CA VAL A 26 9.94 3.64 9.05
C VAL A 26 10.88 3.98 10.21
N PHE A 27 11.89 4.83 9.99
CA PHE A 27 12.99 4.99 10.95
C PHE A 27 13.06 6.34 11.66
N ARG A 28 12.36 7.35 11.14
CA ARG A 28 12.50 8.75 11.54
C ARG A 28 11.16 9.50 11.49
N ARG A 29 10.04 8.81 11.68
CA ARG A 29 8.69 9.40 11.58
C ARG A 29 8.50 10.60 12.51
N ASP A 30 9.19 10.59 13.64
CA ASP A 30 9.26 11.68 14.62
C ASP A 30 9.87 12.97 14.07
N LEU A 31 10.71 12.89 13.03
CA LEU A 31 11.35 14.03 12.38
C LEU A 31 10.53 14.62 11.22
N ARG A 32 9.33 14.10 10.97
CA ARG A 32 8.51 14.52 9.83
C ARG A 32 7.98 15.95 10.04
N LEU A 33 8.35 16.85 9.13
CA LEU A 33 8.02 18.28 9.22
C LEU A 33 6.66 18.68 8.62
N ALA A 34 6.07 17.81 7.80
CA ALA A 34 4.84 18.10 7.05
C ALA A 34 3.83 16.96 7.15
N PRO A 35 2.52 17.26 7.18
CA PRO A 35 1.47 16.25 7.24
C PRO A 35 1.48 15.31 6.03
N ASP A 36 0.75 14.20 6.14
CA ASP A 36 0.54 13.26 5.03
C ASP A 36 -0.86 13.39 4.43
N PRO A 37 -1.12 14.35 3.53
CA PRO A 37 -2.46 14.52 2.97
C PRO A 37 -2.89 13.35 2.08
N LEU A 38 -1.95 12.50 1.65
CA LEU A 38 -2.22 11.34 0.82
C LEU A 38 -2.20 10.02 1.62
N ALA A 39 -1.99 10.08 2.94
CA ALA A 39 -1.88 8.91 3.82
C ALA A 39 -0.96 7.82 3.24
N ARG A 40 0.25 8.20 2.79
CA ARG A 40 1.19 7.29 2.10
C ARG A 40 1.79 6.25 3.03
N ALA A 41 2.00 6.62 4.28
CA ALA A 41 2.55 5.74 5.29
C ALA A 41 1.55 4.61 5.61
N ALA A 42 1.82 3.42 5.07
CA ALA A 42 1.05 2.22 5.35
C ALA A 42 1.31 1.72 6.78
N ASP A 43 0.25 1.26 7.45
CA ASP A 43 0.39 0.56 8.72
C ASP A 43 0.52 -0.97 8.52
N TYR A 44 0.49 -1.73 9.62
CA TYR A 44 0.62 -3.18 9.52
C TYR A 44 -0.62 -3.85 8.88
N LEU A 45 -1.82 -3.30 9.07
CA LEU A 45 -3.05 -3.83 8.47
C LEU A 45 -3.04 -3.59 6.96
N ASP A 46 -2.56 -2.44 6.50
CA ASP A 46 -2.30 -2.19 5.08
C ASP A 46 -1.34 -3.22 4.47
N GLY A 47 -0.30 -3.59 5.21
CA GLY A 47 0.61 -4.68 4.84
C GLY A 47 -0.11 -6.03 4.69
N VAL A 48 -0.98 -6.38 5.64
CA VAL A 48 -1.78 -7.62 5.55
C VAL A 48 -2.75 -7.56 4.38
N ARG A 49 -3.43 -6.43 4.15
CA ARG A 49 -4.33 -6.22 3.00
C ARG A 49 -3.57 -6.42 1.67
N ALA A 50 -2.35 -5.90 1.55
CA ALA A 50 -1.54 -6.05 0.35
C ALA A 50 -1.17 -7.52 0.08
N VAL A 51 -0.73 -8.25 1.10
CA VAL A 51 -0.39 -9.68 0.98
C VAL A 51 -1.63 -10.53 0.69
N ALA A 52 -2.78 -10.19 1.29
CA ALA A 52 -4.03 -10.92 1.11
C ALA A 52 -4.47 -11.01 -0.36
N VAL A 53 -4.17 -9.99 -1.18
CA VAL A 53 -4.44 -10.01 -2.63
C VAL A 53 -3.70 -11.17 -3.30
N GLY A 54 -2.42 -11.35 -3.00
CA GLY A 54 -1.61 -12.44 -3.55
C GLY A 54 -2.08 -13.82 -3.08
N ILE A 55 -2.46 -13.94 -1.81
CA ILE A 55 -3.00 -15.19 -1.25
C ILE A 55 -4.33 -15.55 -1.94
N ALA A 56 -5.25 -14.59 -2.05
CA ALA A 56 -6.54 -14.78 -2.72
C ALA A 56 -6.35 -15.17 -4.19
N ALA A 57 -5.44 -14.49 -4.91
CA ALA A 57 -5.13 -14.78 -6.30
C ALA A 57 -4.58 -16.21 -6.49
N ASN A 58 -3.67 -16.65 -5.61
CA ASN A 58 -3.14 -18.01 -5.67
C ASN A 58 -4.24 -19.06 -5.43
N GLN A 59 -5.13 -18.84 -4.47
CA GLN A 59 -6.27 -19.75 -4.23
C GLN A 59 -7.26 -19.74 -5.41
N SER A 60 -7.51 -18.56 -5.98
CA SER A 60 -8.38 -18.41 -7.15
C SER A 60 -7.83 -19.17 -8.35
N MET A 61 -6.53 -19.03 -8.67
CA MET A 61 -5.90 -19.78 -9.76
C MET A 61 -5.96 -21.29 -9.54
N ARG A 62 -5.81 -21.76 -8.29
CA ARG A 62 -5.87 -23.20 -7.96
C ARG A 62 -7.27 -23.79 -8.10
N THR A 63 -8.31 -23.01 -7.80
CA THR A 63 -9.70 -23.48 -7.73
C THR A 63 -10.54 -23.11 -8.95
N GLY A 64 -10.08 -22.13 -9.74
CA GLY A 64 -10.86 -21.51 -10.81
C GLY A 64 -12.04 -20.66 -10.31
N GLN A 65 -12.12 -20.36 -9.01
CA GLN A 65 -13.21 -19.62 -8.40
C GLN A 65 -12.76 -18.25 -7.88
N PRO A 66 -13.65 -17.26 -7.81
CA PRO A 66 -13.36 -16.03 -7.06
C PRO A 66 -13.19 -16.37 -5.56
N VAL A 67 -12.26 -15.69 -4.90
CA VAL A 67 -11.98 -15.85 -3.46
C VAL A 67 -12.14 -14.49 -2.78
N GLN A 68 -12.96 -14.41 -1.73
CA GLN A 68 -13.07 -13.19 -0.94
C GLN A 68 -11.98 -13.14 0.12
N VAL A 69 -11.38 -11.97 0.34
CA VAL A 69 -10.30 -11.80 1.34
C VAL A 69 -10.73 -12.25 2.75
N LYS A 70 -12.01 -12.05 3.12
CA LYS A 70 -12.56 -12.50 4.42
C LYS A 70 -12.54 -14.02 4.62
N GLU A 71 -12.42 -14.80 3.55
CA GLU A 71 -12.39 -16.27 3.58
C GLU A 71 -10.98 -16.80 3.86
N LEU A 72 -9.96 -15.93 3.94
CA LEU A 72 -8.56 -16.31 4.12
C LEU A 72 -8.12 -16.51 5.58
N GLU A 73 -9.00 -16.24 6.56
CA GLU A 73 -8.76 -16.48 8.00
C GLU A 73 -7.40 -15.93 8.52
N LEU A 74 -7.03 -14.71 8.11
CA LEU A 74 -5.71 -14.11 8.37
C LEU A 74 -5.45 -13.67 9.82
N GLY A 75 -6.36 -13.96 10.76
CA GLY A 75 -6.20 -13.64 12.18
C GLY A 75 -6.32 -12.15 12.55
N VAL A 76 -6.75 -11.30 11.61
CA VAL A 76 -6.99 -9.86 11.81
C VAL A 76 -8.28 -9.43 11.10
N ASP A 77 -8.93 -8.38 11.60
CA ASP A 77 -10.06 -7.76 10.91
C ASP A 77 -9.55 -6.81 9.82
N LEU A 78 -9.89 -7.12 8.56
CA LEU A 78 -9.55 -6.31 7.39
C LEU A 78 -10.76 -5.59 6.79
N GLN A 79 -11.94 -5.68 7.41
CA GLN A 79 -13.19 -5.16 6.87
C GLN A 79 -13.39 -3.65 7.08
N HIS A 80 -12.57 -3.04 7.94
CA HIS A 80 -12.63 -1.62 8.28
C HIS A 80 -11.31 -0.93 7.92
N PRO A 81 -11.32 0.26 7.29
CA PRO A 81 -10.11 1.04 7.03
C PRO A 81 -9.43 1.49 8.32
#